data_AF-T0NFT4-F1
#
_entry.id   AF-T0NFT4-F1
#
_cell.length_a   1.000
_cell.length_b   1.000
_cell.length_c   1.000
_cell.angle_alpha   90.00
_cell.angle_beta   90.00
_cell.angle_gamma   90.00
#
_symmetry.space_group_name_H-M   'P 1'
#
loop_
_entity.id
_entity.type
_entity.pdbx_description
1 polymer ?
#
loop_
_entity_poly.entity_id
_entity_poly.type
_entity_poly.pdbx_seq_one_letter_code
_entity_poly.pdbx_strand_id
1 'polypeptide(L)'
;MAVPEDIPFFDFGKPEKIKKQNHRLFFDNDLSGFKGKKVYQYIFLYWISDDSIIYNGKKIAKISVNGNIMQRKVLFRQSVFDKFGDTQWTFSLSDKINNGIILCYYHNNDGHKSFAHIFIDNTLKRKIAKKVAETLIEAAGKYGMAIKEGYVFYEYIDKENYRESVSEQGENEDEKLFKILEIEPTNNPEAIKNAYRKMAKVYHPDLTTPENEEDYSEKMKNINYAYEKLYKKYYR
;
A
#
# COMPACT_ATOMS: atom_id res chain seq x y z
N MET A 1 22.97 -8.73 -12.69
CA MET A 1 22.80 -9.77 -11.67
C MET A 1 21.38 -9.65 -11.14
N ALA A 2 20.66 -10.77 -11.07
CA ALA A 2 19.25 -10.77 -10.67
C ALA A 2 19.16 -10.51 -9.16
N VAL A 3 18.36 -9.51 -8.79
CA VAL A 3 17.98 -9.30 -7.39
C VAL A 3 17.04 -10.46 -7.02
N PRO A 4 17.19 -11.09 -5.84
CA PRO A 4 16.23 -12.12 -5.42
C PRO A 4 14.81 -11.55 -5.47
N GLU A 5 13.85 -12.27 -6.07
CA GLU A 5 12.50 -11.74 -6.28
C GLU A 5 11.77 -11.44 -4.97
N ASP A 6 12.00 -12.27 -3.94
CA ASP A 6 11.41 -12.15 -2.61
C ASP A 6 12.47 -12.48 -1.54
N ILE A 7 12.57 -11.66 -0.49
CA ILE A 7 13.43 -11.91 0.67
C ILE A 7 12.57 -11.85 1.94
N PRO A 8 12.39 -12.97 2.66
CA PRO A 8 11.58 -13.00 3.88
C PRO A 8 12.12 -12.09 4.99
N PHE A 9 11.24 -11.59 5.85
CA PHE A 9 11.64 -10.71 6.95
C PHE A 9 12.55 -11.39 7.99
N PHE A 10 12.39 -12.70 8.21
CA PHE A 10 13.21 -13.43 9.20
C PHE A 10 14.66 -13.65 8.75
N ASP A 11 14.99 -13.40 7.49
CA ASP A 11 16.36 -13.49 6.97
C ASP A 11 17.22 -12.27 7.38
N PHE A 12 16.62 -11.30 8.05
CA PHE A 12 17.26 -10.06 8.44
C PHE A 12 17.89 -10.15 9.84
N GLY A 13 19.11 -9.61 9.94
CA GLY A 13 19.85 -9.53 11.21
C GLY A 13 19.32 -8.45 12.16
N LYS A 14 20.11 -8.17 13.22
CA LYS A 14 19.75 -7.11 14.17
C LYS A 14 19.60 -5.76 13.45
N PRO A 15 18.63 -4.93 13.87
CA PRO A 15 18.34 -3.70 13.16
C PRO A 15 19.44 -2.65 13.29
N GLU A 16 19.81 -2.01 12.19
CA GLU A 16 20.72 -0.87 12.19
C GLU A 16 20.03 0.43 12.65
N LYS A 17 20.81 1.41 13.10
CA LYS A 17 20.28 2.68 13.62
C LYS A 17 19.90 3.60 12.48
N ILE A 18 18.71 4.19 12.58
CA ILE A 18 18.25 5.20 11.64
C ILE A 18 17.86 6.47 12.39
N LYS A 19 18.31 7.62 11.88
CA LYS A 19 18.02 8.95 12.44
C LYS A 19 17.04 9.67 11.52
N LYS A 20 16.03 10.37 12.07
CA LYS A 20 15.09 11.23 11.32
C LYS A 20 15.44 12.69 11.58
N GLN A 21 15.59 13.49 10.53
CA GLN A 21 15.81 14.94 10.63
C GLN A 21 15.20 15.66 9.42
N ASN A 22 14.39 16.70 9.63
CA ASN A 22 13.79 17.53 8.57
C ASN A 22 13.07 16.71 7.47
N HIS A 23 12.22 15.75 7.84
CA HIS A 23 11.52 14.83 6.91
C HIS A 23 12.47 13.92 6.09
N ARG A 24 13.74 13.80 6.48
CA ARG A 24 14.74 12.92 5.86
C ARG A 24 15.17 11.82 6.83
N LEU A 25 15.62 10.69 6.29
CA LEU A 25 16.09 9.54 7.06
C LEU A 25 17.57 9.30 6.77
N PHE A 26 18.34 9.01 7.82
CA PHE A 26 19.79 8.87 7.79
C PHE A 26 20.17 7.49 8.33
N PHE A 27 20.88 6.72 7.52
CA PHE A 27 21.22 5.33 7.80
C PHE A 27 22.70 5.25 8.13
N ASP A 28 22.98 4.85 9.37
CA ASP A 28 24.34 4.67 9.89
C ASP A 28 24.67 3.18 9.79
N ASN A 29 25.33 2.80 8.68
CA ASN A 29 25.53 1.40 8.34
C ASN A 29 27.00 1.00 8.20
N ASP A 30 27.39 -0.09 8.87
CA ASP A 30 28.73 -0.67 8.72
C ASP A 30 28.78 -1.64 7.54
N LEU A 31 29.12 -1.11 6.38
CA LEU A 31 29.30 -1.89 5.15
C LEU A 31 30.74 -2.40 4.96
N SER A 32 31.54 -2.51 6.02
CA SER A 32 32.93 -3.03 5.94
C SER A 32 33.02 -4.49 5.47
N GLY A 33 31.96 -5.28 5.67
CA GLY A 33 31.86 -6.66 5.15
C GLY A 33 31.77 -6.75 3.62
N PHE A 34 31.43 -5.66 2.93
CA PHE A 34 31.25 -5.66 1.47
C PHE A 34 32.59 -5.53 0.75
N LYS A 35 32.93 -6.51 -0.09
CA LYS A 35 34.08 -6.40 -1.01
C LYS A 35 33.62 -5.79 -2.34
N GLY A 36 34.43 -4.91 -2.92
CA GLY A 36 34.18 -4.26 -4.22
C GLY A 36 33.75 -2.79 -4.14
N LYS A 37 33.88 -2.04 -5.25
CA LYS A 37 33.67 -0.57 -5.29
C LYS A 37 32.21 -0.12 -5.44
N LYS A 38 31.30 -1.05 -5.72
CA LYS A 38 29.88 -0.80 -6.01
C LYS A 38 29.00 -1.72 -5.18
N VAL A 39 28.00 -1.13 -4.52
CA VAL A 39 26.98 -1.85 -3.75
C VAL A 39 25.61 -1.32 -4.17
N TYR A 40 24.65 -2.21 -4.36
CA TYR A 40 23.26 -1.82 -4.58
C TYR A 40 22.49 -1.92 -3.26
N GLN A 41 21.71 -0.88 -2.96
CA GLN A 41 20.82 -0.84 -1.81
C GLN A 41 19.38 -0.84 -2.32
N TYR A 42 18.58 -1.76 -1.77
CA TYR A 42 17.15 -1.89 -1.97
C TYR A 42 16.46 -1.49 -0.68
N ILE A 43 15.40 -0.69 -0.78
CA ILE A 43 14.62 -0.24 0.36
C ILE A 43 13.16 -0.60 0.10
N PHE A 44 12.46 -1.00 1.15
CA PHE A 44 11.04 -1.27 1.11
C PHE A 44 10.40 -0.62 2.32
N LEU A 45 9.22 -0.02 2.16
CA LEU A 45 8.49 0.57 3.29
C LEU A 45 7.15 -0.12 3.42
N TYR A 46 6.81 -0.47 4.65
CA TYR A 46 5.47 -0.79 5.10
C TYR A 46 4.97 0.39 5.93
N TRP A 47 3.76 0.85 5.70
CA TRP A 47 3.21 1.99 6.43
C TRP A 47 1.70 1.90 6.62
N ILE A 48 1.23 2.68 7.59
CA ILE A 48 -0.17 2.88 7.92
C ILE A 48 -0.44 4.38 7.84
N SER A 49 -1.50 4.77 7.16
CA SER A 49 -2.05 6.13 7.25
C SER A 49 -3.05 6.22 8.41
N ASP A 50 -3.31 7.41 8.91
CA ASP A 50 -4.27 7.60 10.02
C ASP A 50 -5.65 7.02 9.71
N ASP A 51 -6.13 7.26 8.50
CA ASP A 51 -7.43 6.76 8.01
C ASP A 51 -7.48 5.23 7.86
N SER A 52 -6.34 4.55 7.97
CA SER A 52 -6.25 3.09 7.88
C SER A 52 -6.50 2.39 9.21
N ILE A 53 -6.69 3.13 10.32
CA ILE A 53 -7.03 2.56 11.63
C ILE A 53 -8.51 2.80 11.93
N ILE A 54 -9.29 1.71 11.93
CA ILE A 54 -10.71 1.73 12.26
C ILE A 54 -10.89 1.37 13.72
N TYR A 55 -11.64 2.20 14.44
CA TYR A 55 -11.95 2.01 15.85
C TYR A 55 -13.42 1.62 16.05
N ASN A 56 -13.67 0.76 17.04
CA ASN A 56 -14.99 0.55 17.63
C ASN A 56 -14.97 1.11 19.06
N GLY A 57 -15.54 2.30 19.24
CA GLY A 57 -15.40 3.08 20.46
C GLY A 57 -13.93 3.44 20.74
N LYS A 58 -13.39 2.97 21.87
CA LYS A 58 -11.97 3.20 22.26
C LYS A 58 -11.03 2.07 21.84
N LYS A 59 -11.53 1.03 21.19
CA LYS A 59 -10.75 -0.16 20.81
C LYS A 59 -10.50 -0.18 19.30
N ILE A 60 -9.37 -0.76 18.89
CA ILE A 60 -9.06 -0.96 17.48
C ILE A 60 -9.93 -2.12 16.98
N ALA A 61 -10.59 -1.92 15.84
CA ALA A 61 -11.37 -2.94 15.16
C ALA A 61 -10.61 -3.49 13.94
N LYS A 62 -9.94 -2.61 13.18
CA LYS A 62 -9.19 -2.98 11.99
C LYS A 62 -8.02 -2.02 11.73
N ILE A 63 -6.93 -2.56 11.17
CA ILE A 63 -5.76 -1.78 10.70
C ILE A 63 -5.41 -2.25 9.30
N SER A 64 -5.32 -1.32 8.35
CA SER A 64 -4.82 -1.58 7.00
C SER A 64 -3.38 -1.10 6.86
N VAL A 65 -2.49 -1.98 6.41
CA VAL A 65 -1.08 -1.74 6.13
C VAL A 65 -0.88 -1.73 4.63
N ASN A 66 -0.12 -0.75 4.17
CA ASN A 66 0.28 -0.61 2.78
C ASN A 66 1.78 -0.82 2.65
N GLY A 67 2.25 -1.30 1.50
CA GLY A 67 3.67 -1.48 1.21
C GLY A 67 3.99 -1.16 -0.25
N ASN A 68 5.19 -0.63 -0.50
CA ASN A 68 5.67 -0.16 -1.79
C ASN A 68 7.19 -0.36 -1.84
N ILE A 69 7.69 -0.74 -3.02
CA ILE A 69 9.12 -0.73 -3.29
C ILE A 69 9.60 0.71 -3.23
N MET A 70 10.58 0.94 -2.37
CA MET A 70 11.24 2.22 -2.24
C MET A 70 12.62 2.13 -2.90
N GLN A 71 12.67 2.45 -4.19
CA GLN A 71 13.88 2.88 -4.92
C GLN A 71 15.18 2.06 -4.74
N ARG A 72 15.73 1.58 -5.86
CA ARG A 72 17.11 1.07 -5.89
C ARG A 72 18.10 2.23 -5.86
N LYS A 73 18.99 2.27 -4.86
CA LYS A 73 20.11 3.22 -4.81
C LYS A 73 21.43 2.50 -5.11
N VAL A 74 22.30 3.14 -5.89
CA VAL A 74 23.65 2.65 -6.15
C VAL A 74 24.62 3.43 -5.26
N LEU A 75 25.42 2.72 -4.48
CA LEU A 75 26.45 3.28 -3.61
C LEU A 75 27.83 3.00 -4.24
N PHE A 76 28.68 4.03 -4.27
CA PHE A 76 30.02 3.97 -4.84
C PHE A 76 31.06 4.44 -3.82
N ARG A 77 32.22 3.77 -3.83
CA ARG A 77 33.41 4.18 -3.07
C ARG A 77 34.63 4.26 -3.98
N GLN A 78 35.61 5.09 -3.61
CA GLN A 78 36.82 5.27 -4.40
C GLN A 78 37.76 4.06 -4.25
N SER A 79 37.86 3.51 -3.03
CA SER A 79 38.68 2.36 -2.66
C SER A 79 37.86 1.24 -2.00
N VAL A 80 38.30 -0.01 -2.15
CA VAL A 80 37.66 -1.16 -1.48
C VAL A 80 37.92 -1.22 0.04
N PHE A 81 38.76 -0.33 0.54
CA PHE A 81 39.05 -0.18 1.97
C PHE A 81 38.22 0.92 2.63
N ASP A 82 37.53 1.75 1.84
CA ASP A 82 36.69 2.84 2.37
C ASP A 82 35.41 2.28 2.99
N LYS A 83 35.01 2.82 4.15
CA LYS A 83 33.68 2.61 4.74
C LYS A 83 32.67 3.53 4.05
N PHE A 84 31.43 3.07 3.94
CA PHE A 84 30.36 3.88 3.33
C PHE A 84 29.84 5.03 4.22
N GLY A 85 30.19 5.04 5.52
CA GLY A 85 29.80 6.10 6.46
C GLY A 85 28.28 6.26 6.62
N ASP A 86 27.84 7.44 7.08
CA ASP A 86 26.42 7.82 7.09
C ASP A 86 25.91 7.90 5.64
N THR A 87 25.08 6.94 5.23
CA THR A 87 24.48 6.94 3.90
C THR A 87 23.17 7.74 3.93
N GLN A 88 23.14 8.84 3.17
CA GLN A 88 21.96 9.70 3.11
C GLN A 88 21.04 9.25 1.99
N TRP A 89 19.74 9.12 2.26
CA TRP A 89 18.74 9.10 1.22
C TRP A 89 17.57 9.97 1.64
N THR A 90 17.01 10.67 0.67
CA THR A 90 15.92 11.59 0.89
C THR A 90 14.66 10.98 0.33
N PHE A 91 13.72 10.70 1.22
CA PHE A 91 12.36 10.41 0.86
C PHE A 91 11.45 11.39 1.59
N SER A 92 10.59 12.08 0.83
CA SER A 92 9.50 12.83 1.41
C SER A 92 8.46 11.84 1.90
N LEU A 93 8.52 11.46 3.18
CA LEU A 93 7.37 10.86 3.84
C LEU A 93 6.22 11.84 3.69
N SER A 94 5.13 11.42 3.03
CA SER A 94 3.91 12.21 3.02
C SER A 94 3.51 12.47 4.48
N ASP A 95 3.02 13.67 4.78
CA ASP A 95 2.50 14.00 6.11
C ASP A 95 1.35 13.06 6.55
N LYS A 96 0.78 12.29 5.62
CA LYS A 96 -0.23 11.26 5.88
C LYS A 96 0.37 9.94 6.40
N ILE A 97 1.68 9.74 6.29
CA ILE A 97 2.38 8.55 6.76
C ILE A 97 2.92 8.84 8.15
N ASN A 98 2.14 8.45 9.15
CA ASN A 98 2.54 8.63 10.53
C ASN A 98 3.36 7.44 11.04
N ASN A 99 2.94 6.22 10.70
CA ASN A 99 3.54 4.99 11.19
C ASN A 99 4.06 4.13 10.04
N GLY A 100 5.26 3.55 10.17
CA GLY A 100 5.78 2.62 9.18
C GLY A 100 7.06 1.95 9.62
N ILE A 101 7.40 0.84 8.96
CA ILE A 101 8.64 0.07 9.08
C ILE A 101 9.35 0.09 7.73
N ILE A 102 10.65 0.36 7.76
CA ILE A 102 11.51 0.28 6.57
C ILE A 102 12.26 -1.04 6.61
N LEU A 103 12.38 -1.73 5.49
CA LEU A 103 13.27 -2.86 5.27
C LEU A 103 14.38 -2.43 4.30
N CYS A 104 15.60 -2.91 4.52
CA CYS A 104 16.74 -2.61 3.65
C CYS A 104 17.42 -3.92 3.23
N TYR A 105 18.07 -3.93 2.07
CA TYR A 105 18.92 -5.01 1.62
C TYR A 105 20.02 -4.52 0.71
N TYR A 106 21.19 -5.11 0.86
CA TYR A 106 22.37 -4.77 0.08
C TYR A 106 22.77 -5.93 -0.82
N HIS A 107 23.25 -5.61 -2.01
CA HIS A 107 23.66 -6.62 -2.99
C HIS A 107 25.01 -6.27 -3.63
N ASN A 108 25.94 -7.23 -3.56
CA ASN A 108 27.22 -7.30 -4.26
C ASN A 108 27.54 -8.78 -4.57
N ASN A 109 28.73 -9.07 -5.11
CA ASN A 109 29.16 -10.44 -5.46
C ASN A 109 29.20 -11.43 -4.28
N ASP A 110 29.27 -10.94 -3.04
CA ASP A 110 29.35 -11.76 -1.82
C ASP A 110 28.01 -11.92 -1.08
N GLY A 111 26.95 -11.22 -1.51
CA GLY A 111 25.57 -11.48 -1.08
C GLY A 111 25.23 -11.19 0.40
N HIS A 112 25.63 -10.05 0.95
CA HIS A 112 25.34 -9.69 2.36
C HIS A 112 23.96 -9.07 2.58
N LYS A 113 23.16 -9.64 3.51
CA LYS A 113 21.85 -9.13 3.93
C LYS A 113 21.98 -8.30 5.22
N SER A 114 21.41 -7.09 5.26
CA SER A 114 21.30 -6.28 6.50
C SER A 114 20.02 -5.46 6.51
N PHE A 115 19.46 -5.19 7.69
CA PHE A 115 18.11 -4.65 7.90
C PHE A 115 18.09 -3.56 8.97
N ALA A 116 17.15 -2.63 8.87
CA ALA A 116 17.00 -1.55 9.84
C ALA A 116 15.53 -1.14 9.93
N HIS A 117 14.93 -1.19 11.13
CA HIS A 117 13.56 -0.73 11.37
C HIS A 117 13.57 0.71 11.90
N ILE A 118 12.54 1.48 11.56
CA ILE A 118 12.18 2.73 12.25
C ILE A 118 10.73 2.58 12.66
N PHE A 119 10.38 3.11 13.82
CA PHE A 119 9.01 3.48 14.15
C PHE A 119 8.93 5.01 14.10
N ILE A 120 8.00 5.54 13.31
CA ILE A 120 8.03 6.97 12.94
C ILE A 120 7.05 7.83 13.76
N ASP A 121 6.13 7.25 14.54
CA ASP A 121 5.13 8.03 15.28
C ASP A 121 5.24 7.92 16.81
N ASN A 122 5.33 9.07 17.47
CA ASN A 122 5.27 9.22 18.92
C ASN A 122 3.95 9.84 19.40
N THR A 123 3.01 10.14 18.51
CA THR A 123 1.73 10.81 18.85
C THR A 123 0.64 9.82 19.27
N LEU A 124 0.74 8.55 18.84
CA LEU A 124 -0.19 7.51 19.24
C LEU A 124 -0.06 7.14 20.72
N LYS A 125 -1.20 6.88 21.37
CA LYS A 125 -1.21 6.31 22.73
C LYS A 125 -0.44 4.99 22.72
N ARG A 126 0.40 4.77 23.75
CA ARG A 126 1.30 3.61 23.87
C ARG A 126 0.69 2.26 23.50
N LYS A 127 -0.56 1.98 23.91
CA LYS A 127 -1.25 0.73 23.60
C LYS A 127 -1.58 0.59 22.10
N ILE A 128 -2.00 1.67 21.46
CA ILE A 128 -2.31 1.71 20.02
C ILE A 128 -1.02 1.61 19.22
N ALA A 129 0.01 2.38 19.60
CA ALA A 129 1.33 2.34 18.98
C ALA A 129 1.93 0.92 18.98
N LYS A 130 1.78 0.19 20.11
CA LYS A 130 2.23 -1.20 20.20
C LYS A 130 1.52 -2.10 19.19
N LYS A 131 0.19 -1.98 19.06
CA LYS A 131 -0.57 -2.83 18.14
C LYS A 131 -0.27 -2.50 16.68
N VAL A 132 -0.16 -1.22 16.35
CA VAL A 132 0.30 -0.74 15.04
C VAL A 132 1.66 -1.34 14.69
N ALA A 133 2.60 -1.34 15.64
CA ALA A 133 3.92 -1.93 15.46
C ALA A 133 3.86 -3.44 15.20
N GLU A 134 3.11 -4.18 16.02
CA GLU A 134 2.90 -5.63 15.84
C GLU A 134 2.33 -5.93 14.44
N THR A 135 1.31 -5.18 14.01
CA THR A 135 0.67 -5.36 12.70
C THR A 135 1.59 -5.04 11.52
N LEU A 136 2.42 -3.99 11.62
CA LEU A 136 3.44 -3.71 10.61
C LEU A 136 4.49 -4.83 10.52
N ILE A 137 4.92 -5.38 11.66
CA ILE A 137 5.86 -6.51 11.72
C ILE A 137 5.23 -7.77 11.12
N GLU A 138 3.95 -8.05 11.41
CA GLU A 138 3.22 -9.17 10.81
C GLU A 138 3.15 -9.06 9.29
N ALA A 139 2.81 -7.87 8.77
CA ALA A 139 2.78 -7.60 7.33
C ALA A 139 4.15 -7.80 6.69
N ALA A 140 5.20 -7.20 7.25
CA ALA A 140 6.57 -7.39 6.79
C ALA A 140 7.00 -8.87 6.87
N GLY A 141 6.63 -9.57 7.95
CA GLY A 141 6.83 -11.00 8.14
C GLY A 141 6.29 -11.85 7.00
N LYS A 142 5.06 -11.52 6.57
CA LYS A 142 4.35 -12.23 5.52
C LYS A 142 4.89 -11.94 4.11
N TYR A 143 5.21 -10.68 3.83
CA TYR A 143 5.49 -10.22 2.46
C TYR A 143 6.99 -9.93 2.20
N GLY A 144 7.84 -9.90 3.23
CA GLY A 144 9.27 -9.70 3.08
C GLY A 144 9.63 -8.39 2.36
N MET A 145 10.66 -8.40 1.52
CA MET A 145 10.81 -7.39 0.47
C MET A 145 10.44 -8.02 -0.87
N ALA A 146 9.18 -7.89 -1.28
CA ALA A 146 8.78 -8.22 -2.64
C ALA A 146 9.40 -7.20 -3.60
N ILE A 147 10.27 -7.66 -4.51
CA ILE A 147 10.89 -6.82 -5.55
C ILE A 147 10.04 -6.79 -6.83
N LYS A 148 8.93 -7.53 -6.85
CA LYS A 148 7.88 -7.39 -7.88
C LYS A 148 7.21 -6.03 -7.72
N GLU A 149 7.26 -5.22 -8.79
CA GLU A 149 6.54 -3.95 -8.87
C GLU A 149 5.06 -4.18 -8.51
N GLY A 150 4.69 -3.83 -7.28
CA GLY A 150 3.41 -4.21 -6.72
C GLY A 150 3.14 -3.51 -5.39
N TYR A 151 1.89 -3.10 -5.24
CA TYR A 151 1.36 -2.55 -3.99
C TYR A 151 1.09 -3.70 -3.02
N VAL A 152 1.69 -3.66 -1.84
CA VAL A 152 1.39 -4.64 -0.77
C VAL A 152 0.23 -4.10 0.07
N PHE A 153 -0.74 -4.96 0.36
CA PHE A 153 -1.86 -4.65 1.24
C PHE A 153 -2.05 -5.77 2.27
N TYR A 154 -2.14 -5.40 3.55
CA TYR A 154 -2.38 -6.32 4.65
C TYR A 154 -3.41 -5.75 5.61
N GLU A 155 -4.31 -6.59 6.12
CA GLU A 155 -5.32 -6.17 7.10
C GLU A 155 -5.23 -7.00 8.37
N TYR A 156 -5.12 -6.30 9.50
CA TYR A 156 -5.41 -6.86 10.81
C TYR A 156 -6.88 -6.59 11.15
N ILE A 157 -7.58 -7.62 11.61
CA ILE A 157 -8.98 -7.55 12.06
C ILE A 157 -9.07 -8.15 13.47
N ASP A 158 -9.56 -7.36 14.43
CA ASP A 158 -9.84 -7.84 15.79
C ASP A 158 -11.21 -8.50 15.82
N LYS A 159 -11.29 -9.83 15.77
CA LYS A 159 -12.58 -10.55 15.64
C LYS A 159 -13.60 -10.27 16.76
N GLU A 160 -13.18 -9.81 17.94
CA GLU A 160 -14.10 -9.51 19.05
C GLU A 160 -14.61 -8.07 19.02
N ASN A 161 -13.73 -7.14 18.63
CA ASN A 161 -14.05 -5.70 18.62
C ASN A 161 -14.46 -5.19 17.24
N TYR A 162 -14.10 -5.93 16.20
CA TYR A 162 -14.71 -5.89 14.89
C TYR A 162 -16.04 -6.61 15.01
N ARG A 163 -17.09 -5.84 15.30
CA ARG A 163 -18.43 -6.31 14.97
C ARG A 163 -18.42 -6.41 13.46
N GLU A 164 -18.45 -7.63 12.93
CA GLU A 164 -19.06 -7.80 11.63
C GLU A 164 -20.46 -7.17 11.77
N SER A 165 -20.65 -6.01 11.17
CA SER A 165 -21.79 -5.96 10.27
C SER A 165 -21.49 -7.07 9.26
N VAL A 166 -21.96 -8.30 9.51
CA VAL A 166 -22.20 -9.19 8.39
C VAL A 166 -23.39 -8.55 7.69
N SER A 167 -23.04 -7.65 6.79
CA SER A 167 -23.86 -7.30 5.66
C SER A 167 -22.90 -6.63 4.68
N GLU A 168 -22.43 -7.40 3.70
CA GLU A 168 -22.88 -7.09 2.35
C GLU A 168 -22.70 -5.59 1.99
N GLN A 169 -21.47 -5.10 1.91
CA GLN A 169 -21.19 -3.83 1.23
C GLN A 169 -20.24 -4.02 0.05
N GLY A 170 -19.33 -5.00 0.09
CA GLY A 170 -18.52 -5.36 -1.09
C GLY A 170 -19.32 -6.11 -2.16
N GLU A 171 -20.14 -7.09 -1.76
CA GLU A 171 -21.03 -7.81 -2.69
C GLU A 171 -22.31 -7.01 -2.98
N ASN A 172 -22.85 -6.26 -2.02
CA ASN A 172 -24.09 -5.48 -2.22
C ASN A 172 -23.87 -4.16 -2.94
N GLU A 173 -22.72 -3.47 -2.78
CA GLU A 173 -22.43 -2.31 -3.64
C GLU A 173 -22.21 -2.77 -5.07
N ASP A 174 -21.35 -3.75 -5.32
CA ASP A 174 -21.16 -4.29 -6.66
C ASP A 174 -22.49 -4.79 -7.26
N GLU A 175 -23.29 -5.57 -6.52
CA GLU A 175 -24.62 -5.99 -6.97
C GLU A 175 -25.54 -4.80 -7.26
N LYS A 176 -25.54 -3.75 -6.42
CA LYS A 176 -26.30 -2.51 -6.69
C LYS A 176 -25.80 -1.81 -7.94
N LEU A 177 -24.49 -1.75 -8.16
CA LEU A 177 -23.89 -1.15 -9.36
C LEU A 177 -24.20 -1.98 -10.62
N PHE A 178 -24.15 -3.31 -10.53
CA PHE A 178 -24.56 -4.23 -11.60
C PHE A 178 -26.06 -4.12 -11.89
N LYS A 179 -26.90 -3.98 -10.84
CA LYS A 179 -28.35 -3.70 -10.96
C LYS A 179 -28.62 -2.34 -11.62
N ILE A 180 -27.86 -1.28 -11.29
CA ILE A 180 -27.96 0.04 -11.95
C ILE A 180 -27.63 -0.06 -13.44
N LEU A 181 -26.69 -0.93 -13.82
CA LEU A 181 -26.35 -1.21 -15.22
C LEU A 181 -27.24 -2.29 -15.85
N GLU A 182 -28.23 -2.81 -15.12
CA GLU A 182 -29.16 -3.88 -15.55
C GLU A 182 -28.45 -5.14 -16.08
N ILE A 183 -27.37 -5.56 -15.41
CA ILE A 183 -26.63 -6.79 -15.75
C ILE A 183 -26.43 -7.68 -14.53
N GLU A 184 -26.20 -8.97 -14.79
CA GLU A 184 -25.76 -9.89 -13.75
C GLU A 184 -24.31 -9.58 -13.31
N PRO A 185 -23.95 -9.87 -12.05
CA PRO A 185 -22.59 -9.70 -11.57
C PRO A 185 -21.56 -10.40 -12.46
N THR A 186 -20.60 -9.64 -12.96
CA THR A 186 -19.58 -10.14 -13.89
C THR A 186 -18.25 -9.44 -13.67
N ASN A 187 -17.16 -10.18 -13.85
CA ASN A 187 -15.80 -9.63 -13.87
C ASN A 187 -15.31 -9.30 -15.29
N ASN A 188 -16.16 -9.45 -16.32
CA ASN A 188 -15.80 -9.15 -17.70
C ASN A 188 -15.94 -7.65 -18.00
N PRO A 189 -14.84 -6.91 -18.25
CA PRO A 189 -14.90 -5.48 -18.50
C PRO A 189 -15.64 -5.09 -19.78
N GLU A 190 -15.65 -5.96 -20.79
CA GLU A 190 -16.38 -5.72 -22.04
C GLU A 190 -17.90 -5.78 -21.81
N ALA A 191 -18.36 -6.68 -20.95
CA ALA A 191 -19.78 -6.77 -20.57
C ALA A 191 -20.25 -5.50 -19.84
N ILE A 192 -19.45 -5.00 -18.88
CA ILE A 192 -19.71 -3.76 -18.14
C ILE A 192 -19.77 -2.55 -19.09
N LYS A 193 -18.83 -2.47 -20.05
CA LYS A 193 -18.78 -1.38 -21.04
C LYS A 193 -19.96 -1.41 -22.02
N ASN A 194 -20.39 -2.59 -22.43
CA ASN A 194 -21.54 -2.75 -23.31
C ASN A 194 -22.86 -2.39 -22.61
N ALA A 195 -23.01 -2.77 -21.33
CA ALA A 195 -24.17 -2.40 -20.51
C ALA A 195 -24.30 -0.89 -20.33
N TYR A 196 -23.19 -0.22 -19.97
CA TYR A 196 -23.14 1.23 -19.89
C TYR A 196 -23.57 1.91 -21.20
N ARG A 197 -23.03 1.47 -22.35
CA ARG A 197 -23.40 2.03 -23.66
C ARG A 197 -24.88 1.88 -23.99
N LYS A 198 -25.50 0.78 -23.56
CA LYS A 198 -26.94 0.53 -23.75
C LYS A 198 -27.76 1.50 -22.90
N MET A 199 -27.42 1.64 -21.61
CA MET A 199 -28.12 2.52 -20.67
C MET A 199 -27.94 4.00 -21.02
N ALA A 200 -26.73 4.42 -21.42
CA ALA A 200 -26.44 5.79 -21.80
C ALA A 200 -27.20 6.23 -23.06
N LYS A 201 -27.53 5.31 -23.97
CA LYS A 201 -28.39 5.59 -25.13
C LYS A 201 -29.87 5.74 -24.77
N VAL A 202 -30.34 5.11 -23.69
CA VAL A 202 -31.73 5.19 -23.24
C VAL A 202 -31.97 6.47 -22.45
N TYR A 203 -31.01 6.85 -21.60
CA TYR A 203 -31.15 7.98 -20.67
C TYR A 203 -30.36 9.23 -21.10
N HIS A 204 -29.95 9.32 -22.38
CA HIS A 204 -29.18 10.46 -22.88
C HIS A 204 -29.96 11.78 -22.72
N PRO A 205 -29.33 12.89 -22.28
CA PRO A 205 -30.01 14.19 -22.13
C PRO A 205 -30.68 14.66 -23.44
N ASP A 206 -30.11 14.33 -24.59
CA ASP A 206 -30.73 14.70 -25.89
C ASP A 206 -32.06 13.97 -26.18
N LEU A 207 -32.41 12.94 -25.42
CA LEU A 207 -33.66 12.18 -25.55
C LEU A 207 -34.67 12.50 -24.45
N THR A 208 -34.36 13.47 -23.57
CA THR A 208 -35.26 13.88 -22.48
C THR A 208 -36.33 14.86 -22.95
N THR A 209 -37.53 14.73 -22.40
CA THR A 209 -38.61 15.71 -22.49
C THR A 209 -38.69 16.49 -21.17
N PRO A 210 -39.30 17.69 -21.13
CA PRO A 210 -39.42 18.48 -19.90
C PRO A 210 -40.12 17.75 -18.74
N GLU A 211 -40.92 16.73 -19.05
CA GLU A 211 -41.65 15.91 -18.09
C GLU A 211 -40.81 14.80 -17.43
N ASN A 212 -39.68 14.40 -18.06
CA ASN A 212 -38.82 13.31 -17.57
C ASN A 212 -37.35 13.72 -17.36
N GLU A 213 -37.04 15.01 -17.57
CA GLU A 213 -35.68 15.56 -17.51
C GLU A 213 -35.00 15.29 -16.16
N GLU A 214 -35.73 15.47 -15.06
CA GLU A 214 -35.20 15.29 -13.70
C GLU A 214 -34.88 13.80 -13.42
N ASP A 215 -35.80 12.91 -13.75
CA ASP A 215 -35.66 11.45 -13.59
C ASP A 215 -34.53 10.88 -14.47
N TYR A 216 -34.42 11.34 -15.72
CA TYR A 216 -33.39 10.87 -16.65
C TYR A 216 -32.00 11.39 -16.25
N SER A 217 -31.92 12.63 -15.76
CA SER A 217 -30.69 13.22 -15.21
C SER A 217 -30.19 12.45 -14.00
N GLU A 218 -31.07 12.09 -13.07
CA GLU A 218 -30.71 11.29 -11.90
C GLU A 218 -30.27 9.88 -12.28
N LYS A 219 -31.01 9.21 -13.17
CA LYS A 219 -30.62 7.88 -13.68
C LYS A 219 -29.28 7.90 -14.41
N MET A 220 -29.03 8.88 -15.26
CA MET A 220 -27.76 9.02 -15.98
C MET A 220 -26.58 9.24 -15.01
N LYS A 221 -26.75 10.02 -13.95
CA LYS A 221 -25.73 10.19 -12.89
C LYS A 221 -25.40 8.85 -12.21
N ASN A 222 -26.41 8.07 -11.87
CA ASN A 222 -26.24 6.77 -11.24
C ASN A 222 -25.55 5.76 -12.18
N ILE A 223 -25.92 5.75 -13.47
CA ILE A 223 -25.29 4.92 -14.51
C ILE A 223 -23.79 5.25 -14.66
N ASN A 224 -23.44 6.53 -14.72
CA ASN A 224 -22.05 6.99 -14.82
C ASN A 224 -21.23 6.56 -13.59
N TYR A 225 -21.79 6.76 -12.39
CA TYR A 225 -21.16 6.37 -11.13
C TYR A 225 -20.90 4.86 -11.06
N ALA A 226 -21.88 4.05 -11.44
CA ALA A 226 -21.75 2.59 -11.46
C ALA A 226 -20.67 2.11 -12.43
N TYR A 227 -20.65 2.66 -13.65
CA TYR A 227 -19.63 2.34 -14.64
C TYR A 227 -18.22 2.70 -14.16
N GLU A 228 -18.00 3.90 -13.61
CA GLU A 228 -16.67 4.33 -13.15
C GLU A 228 -16.13 3.41 -12.05
N LYS A 229 -16.97 3.07 -11.07
CA LYS A 229 -16.62 2.20 -9.95
C LYS A 229 -16.30 0.78 -10.39
N LEU A 230 -17.17 0.16 -11.19
CA LEU A 230 -16.97 -1.19 -11.69
C LEU A 230 -15.77 -1.27 -12.66
N TYR A 231 -15.63 -0.30 -13.56
CA TYR A 231 -14.53 -0.28 -14.53
C TYR A 231 -13.17 -0.11 -13.83
N LYS A 232 -13.07 0.80 -12.85
CA LYS A 232 -11.83 0.97 -12.06
C LYS A 232 -11.45 -0.28 -11.26
N LYS A 233 -12.45 -1.08 -10.87
CA LYS A 233 -12.26 -2.30 -10.07
C LYS A 233 -11.82 -3.50 -10.91
N TYR A 234 -12.39 -3.70 -12.09
CA TYR A 234 -12.19 -4.91 -12.90
C TYR A 234 -11.27 -4.74 -14.12
N TYR A 235 -10.94 -3.50 -14.51
CA TYR A 235 -10.09 -3.22 -15.68
C TYR A 235 -8.65 -2.83 -15.32
N ARG A 236 -8.31 -2.73 -14.01
CA ARG A 236 -7.05 -2.16 -13.55
C ARG A 236 -6.10 -3.20 -12.99
#